data_AF-A0A645FN04-F1
#
_entry.id   AF-A0A645FN04-F1
#
_cell.length_a   1.000
_cell.length_b   1.000
_cell.length_c   1.000
_cell.angle_alpha   90.00
_cell.angle_beta   90.00
_cell.angle_gamma   90.00
#
_symmetry.space_group_name_H-M   'P 1'
#
loop_
_entity.id
_entity.type
_entity.pdbx_description
1 polymer ?
#
loop_
_entity_poly.entity_id
_entity_poly.type
_entity_poly.pdbx_seq_one_letter_code
_entity_poly.pdbx_strand_id
1 'polypeptide(L)'
;MLNDLKLPISKGDIVGKLVISNDKSTNELTLFALNNVESIFNLNFIKQIFTYNSSSILKYLGYSLSSLFVLFIGFRYYVYCKRKKRLKRKSYRKLY
;
A
#
# COMPACT_ATOMS: atom_id res chain seq x y z
N MET A 1 -25.01 -14.25 12.33
CA MET A 1 -24.45 -15.18 11.33
C MET A 1 -24.13 -14.52 9.98
N LEU A 2 -23.90 -13.20 9.92
CA LEU A 2 -23.46 -12.53 8.67
C LEU A 2 -21.93 -12.55 8.45
N ASN A 3 -21.18 -13.15 9.39
CA ASN A 3 -19.72 -13.01 9.48
C ASN A 3 -18.91 -14.05 8.69
N ASP A 4 -19.55 -15.05 8.06
CA ASP A 4 -18.84 -16.18 7.40
C ASP A 4 -18.92 -16.17 5.87
N LEU A 5 -19.37 -15.07 5.27
CA LEU A 5 -19.33 -14.93 3.81
C LEU A 5 -17.86 -14.75 3.37
N LYS A 6 -17.24 -15.85 2.90
CA LYS A 6 -15.88 -15.83 2.36
C LYS A 6 -15.88 -15.10 1.01
N LEU A 7 -15.19 -13.98 0.96
CA LEU A 7 -14.85 -13.27 -0.29
C LEU A 7 -13.71 -14.01 -1.03
N PRO A 8 -13.60 -13.91 -2.37
CA PRO A 8 -14.47 -13.18 -3.30
C PRO A 8 -15.75 -13.95 -3.66
N ILE A 9 -16.82 -13.22 -3.97
CA ILE A 9 -18.12 -13.79 -4.42
C ILE A 9 -18.36 -13.32 -5.86
N SER A 10 -18.54 -14.26 -6.77
CA SER A 10 -18.85 -13.99 -8.17
C SER A 10 -20.36 -13.85 -8.38
N LYS A 11 -20.76 -13.04 -9.35
CA LYS A 11 -22.14 -12.95 -9.80
C LYS A 11 -22.62 -14.34 -10.24
N GLY A 12 -23.71 -14.80 -9.63
CA GLY A 12 -24.25 -16.14 -9.83
C GLY A 12 -23.86 -17.16 -8.76
N ASP A 13 -22.97 -16.83 -7.83
CA ASP A 13 -22.66 -17.71 -6.70
C ASP A 13 -23.82 -17.79 -5.70
N ILE A 14 -23.99 -18.95 -5.06
CA ILE A 14 -25.02 -19.16 -4.04
C ILE A 14 -24.58 -18.48 -2.74
N VAL A 15 -25.32 -17.45 -2.33
CA VAL A 15 -25.02 -16.64 -1.13
C VAL A 15 -25.77 -17.14 0.10
N GLY A 16 -26.85 -17.89 -0.11
CA GLY A 16 -27.61 -18.49 0.98
C GLY A 16 -28.92 -19.08 0.51
N LYS A 17 -29.78 -19.38 1.47
CA LYS A 17 -31.13 -19.87 1.24
C LYS A 17 -32.12 -18.98 1.98
N LEU A 18 -33.16 -18.53 1.27
CA LEU A 18 -34.34 -17.93 1.87
C LEU A 18 -35.29 -19.06 2.25
N VAL A 19 -35.54 -19.22 3.54
CA VAL A 19 -36.51 -20.19 4.05
C VAL A 19 -37.75 -19.43 4.46
N ILE A 20 -38.87 -19.71 3.81
CA ILE A 20 -40.19 -19.18 4.17
C ILE A 20 -40.97 -20.32 4.82
N SER A 21 -41.09 -20.27 6.14
CA SER A 21 -41.92 -21.21 6.91
C SER A 21 -43.26 -20.57 7.25
N ASN A 22 -44.34 -21.28 6.97
CA ASN A 22 -45.66 -21.04 7.56
C ASN A 22 -46.10 -22.32 8.26
N ASP A 23 -47.05 -22.26 9.20
CA ASP A 23 -47.42 -23.33 10.15
C ASP A 23 -47.74 -24.71 9.53
N LYS A 24 -47.87 -24.80 8.19
CA LYS A 24 -48.15 -26.04 7.45
C LYS A 24 -47.13 -26.40 6.37
N SER A 25 -46.19 -25.52 6.01
CA SER A 25 -45.21 -25.79 4.95
C SER A 25 -44.00 -24.89 5.01
N THR A 26 -42.84 -25.45 4.73
CA THR A 26 -41.58 -24.72 4.60
C THR A 26 -41.13 -24.76 3.14
N ASN A 27 -40.97 -23.59 2.54
CA ASN A 27 -40.44 -23.44 1.18
C ASN A 27 -39.01 -22.88 1.25
N GLU A 28 -38.09 -23.52 0.55
CA GLU A 28 -36.70 -23.07 0.41
C GLU A 28 -36.46 -22.47 -0.98
N LEU A 29 -35.92 -21.26 -1.02
CA LEU A 29 -35.48 -20.59 -2.24
C LEU A 29 -33.97 -20.32 -2.15
N THR A 30 -33.22 -20.66 -3.20
CA THR A 30 -31.78 -20.39 -3.26
C THR A 30 -31.52 -18.94 -3.66
N LEU A 31 -30.69 -18.23 -2.90
CA LEU A 31 -30.32 -16.84 -3.18
C LEU A 31 -28.97 -16.80 -3.91
N PHE A 32 -28.93 -16.06 -5.03
CA PHE A 32 -27.74 -15.90 -5.86
C PHE A 32 -27.17 -14.48 -5.75
N ALA A 33 -25.85 -14.35 -5.86
CA ALA A 33 -25.17 -13.06 -5.90
C ALA A 33 -25.51 -12.31 -7.20
N LEU A 34 -26.09 -11.12 -7.07
CA LEU A 34 -26.42 -10.27 -8.22
C LEU A 34 -25.21 -9.51 -8.79
N ASN A 35 -24.21 -9.25 -7.94
CA ASN A 35 -23.02 -8.47 -8.27
C ASN A 35 -21.75 -9.21 -7.82
N ASN A 36 -20.65 -8.94 -8.52
CA ASN A 36 -19.33 -9.37 -8.08
C ASN A 36 -18.93 -8.58 -6.82
N VAL A 37 -18.49 -9.29 -5.79
CA VAL A 37 -17.89 -8.69 -4.59
C VAL A 37 -16.44 -9.16 -4.54
N GLU A 38 -15.53 -8.28 -4.97
CA GLU A 38 -14.10 -8.56 -4.92
C GLU A 38 -13.59 -8.58 -3.47
N SER A 39 -12.59 -9.42 -3.21
CA SER A 39 -11.90 -9.41 -1.92
C SER A 39 -11.17 -8.08 -1.71
N ILE A 40 -11.30 -7.51 -0.50
CA ILE A 40 -10.61 -6.27 -0.09
C ILE A 40 -9.07 -6.42 -0.21
N PHE A 41 -8.56 -7.66 -0.26
CA PHE A 41 -7.15 -8.00 -0.43
C PHE A 41 -6.75 -8.32 -1.89
N ASN A 42 -7.40 -7.75 -2.88
CA ASN A 42 -7.00 -7.95 -4.27
C ASN A 42 -5.85 -6.99 -4.66
N LEU A 43 -4.83 -7.47 -5.37
CA LEU A 43 -3.74 -6.63 -5.90
C LEU A 43 -4.29 -5.48 -6.79
N ASN A 44 -5.45 -5.70 -7.41
CA ASN A 44 -6.17 -4.69 -8.17
C ASN A 44 -6.68 -3.54 -7.29
N PHE A 45 -7.06 -3.79 -6.03
CA PHE A 45 -7.47 -2.74 -5.09
C PHE A 45 -6.27 -1.89 -4.67
N ILE A 46 -5.13 -2.53 -4.41
CA ILE A 46 -3.86 -1.82 -4.18
C ILE A 46 -3.52 -0.97 -5.42
N LYS A 47 -3.58 -1.56 -6.61
CA LYS A 47 -3.30 -0.86 -7.87
C LYS A 47 -4.28 0.29 -8.13
N GLN A 48 -5.57 0.12 -7.84
CA GLN A 48 -6.57 1.18 -7.96
C GLN A 48 -6.34 2.29 -6.93
N ILE A 49 -6.02 1.99 -5.67
CA ILE A 49 -5.64 3.02 -4.68
C ILE A 49 -4.41 3.81 -5.15
N PHE A 50 -3.38 3.13 -5.67
CA PHE A 50 -2.20 3.80 -6.21
C PHE A 50 -2.53 4.63 -7.47
N THR A 51 -3.45 4.18 -8.31
CA THR A 51 -3.83 4.86 -9.56
C THR A 51 -4.78 6.04 -9.31
N TYR A 52 -5.72 5.94 -8.37
CA TYR A 52 -6.69 6.99 -8.06
C TYR A 52 -6.13 8.08 -7.13
N ASN A 53 -5.18 7.76 -6.24
CA ASN A 53 -4.48 8.75 -5.39
C ASN A 53 -3.22 9.35 -6.05
N SER A 54 -3.00 9.07 -7.34
CA SER A 54 -1.78 9.40 -8.08
C SER A 54 -1.52 10.88 -8.33
N SER A 55 -2.52 11.76 -8.14
CA SER A 55 -2.39 13.16 -8.56
C SER A 55 -1.41 13.98 -7.71
N SER A 56 -1.45 13.83 -6.38
CA SER A 56 -0.77 14.76 -5.46
C SER A 56 0.16 14.06 -4.48
N ILE A 57 -0.32 13.02 -3.78
CA ILE A 57 0.45 12.34 -2.71
C ILE A 57 1.72 11.69 -3.27
N LEU A 58 1.61 11.01 -4.42
CA LEU A 58 2.75 10.40 -5.11
C LEU A 58 3.77 11.44 -5.59
N LYS A 59 3.31 12.62 -6.04
CA LYS A 59 4.22 13.72 -6.40
C LYS A 59 4.98 14.24 -5.18
N TYR A 60 4.30 14.47 -4.05
CA TYR A 60 4.94 14.89 -2.81
C TYR A 60 5.94 13.84 -2.27
N LEU A 61 5.62 12.56 -2.39
CA LEU A 61 6.55 11.46 -2.09
C LEU A 61 7.78 11.49 -3.00
N GLY A 62 7.60 11.68 -4.32
CA GLY A 62 8.71 11.83 -5.25
C GLY A 62 9.61 13.03 -4.92
N TYR A 63 9.02 14.18 -4.61
CA TYR A 63 9.77 15.38 -4.22
C TYR A 63 10.51 15.19 -2.89
N SER A 64 9.90 14.53 -1.89
CA SER A 64 10.56 14.30 -0.60
C SER A 64 11.75 13.35 -0.72
N LEU A 65 11.62 12.27 -1.50
CA LEU A 65 12.71 11.34 -1.82
C LEU A 65 13.84 12.03 -2.57
N SER A 66 13.52 12.85 -3.59
CA SER A 66 14.53 13.60 -4.35
C SER A 66 15.28 14.60 -3.48
N SER A 67 14.58 15.33 -2.59
CA SER A 67 15.18 16.28 -1.66
C SER A 67 16.14 15.60 -0.68
N LEU A 68 15.73 14.47 -0.10
CA LEU A 68 16.58 13.67 0.79
C LEU A 68 17.85 13.18 0.08
N PHE A 69 17.74 12.80 -1.19
CA PHE A 69 18.87 12.33 -1.98
C PHE A 69 19.93 13.42 -2.18
N VAL A 70 19.51 14.64 -2.51
CA VAL A 70 20.43 15.79 -2.67
C VAL A 70 21.11 16.13 -1.34
N LEU A 71 20.36 16.14 -0.23
CA LEU A 71 20.91 16.36 1.11
C LEU A 71 21.93 15.28 1.49
N PHE A 72 21.65 14.02 1.16
CA PHE A 72 22.56 12.90 1.42
C PHE A 72 23.89 13.04 0.67
N ILE A 73 23.85 13.41 -0.62
CA ILE A 73 25.04 13.67 -1.42
C ILE A 73 25.83 14.85 -0.84
N GLY A 74 25.15 15.95 -0.52
CA GLY A 74 25.77 17.14 0.09
C GLY A 74 26.45 16.81 1.41
N PHE A 75 25.80 16.02 2.28
CA PHE A 75 26.37 15.58 3.55
C PHE A 75 27.62 14.71 3.35
N ARG A 76 27.56 13.74 2.42
CA ARG A 76 28.72 12.89 2.07
C ARG A 76 29.89 13.75 1.58
N TYR A 77 29.63 14.73 0.72
CA TYR A 77 30.65 15.64 0.22
C TYR A 77 31.26 16.51 1.34
N TYR A 78 30.43 17.08 2.21
CA TYR A 78 30.88 17.86 3.36
C TYR A 78 31.78 17.03 4.29
N VAL A 79 31.38 15.80 4.62
CA VAL A 79 32.17 14.88 5.45
C VAL A 79 33.51 14.56 4.78
N TYR A 80 33.52 14.32 3.46
CA TYR A 80 34.73 14.09 2.69
C TYR A 80 35.70 15.30 2.75
N CYS A 81 35.20 16.51 2.49
CA CYS A 81 36.00 17.73 2.58
C CYS A 81 36.57 17.96 3.99
N LYS A 82 35.78 17.71 5.05
CA LYS A 82 36.20 17.85 6.45
C LYS A 82 37.30 16.85 6.80
N ARG A 83 37.20 15.60 6.35
CA ARG A 83 38.25 14.58 6.51
C ARG A 83 39.54 14.97 5.78
N LYS A 84 39.43 15.46 4.54
CA LYS A 84 40.58 15.93 3.75
C LYS A 84 41.31 17.11 4.42
N LYS A 85 40.58 18.09 4.96
CA LYS A 85 41.16 19.21 5.72
C LYS A 85 41.88 18.74 7.00
N ARG A 86 41.34 17.77 7.73
CA ARG A 86 41.98 17.19 8.92
C ARG A 86 43.31 16.48 8.59
N LEU A 87 43.35 15.73 7.50
CA LEU A 87 44.57 15.03 7.07
C LEU A 87 45.68 16.00 6.68
N LYS A 88 45.36 17.07 5.93
CA LYS A 88 46.34 18.11 5.59
C LYS A 88 46.96 18.75 6.84
N ARG A 89 46.16 19.10 7.85
CA ARG A 89 46.68 19.69 9.11
C ARG A 89 47.64 18.77 9.88
N LYS A 90 47.45 17.46 9.83
CA LYS A 90 48.38 16.49 10.46
C LYS A 90 49.73 16.43 9.73
N SER A 91 49.76 16.66 8.42
CA SER A 91 51.01 16.63 7.62
C SER A 91 51.92 17.82 7.95
N TYR A 92 51.36 19.01 8.14
CA TYR A 92 52.16 20.22 8.45
C TYR A 92 52.71 20.22 9.89
N ARG A 93 52.11 19.48 10.81
CA ARG A 93 52.59 19.32 12.20
C ARG A 93 53.74 18.31 12.37
N LYS A 94 54.07 17.54 11.33
CA LYS A 94 55.20 16.60 11.34
C LYS A 94 56.48 17.21 10.73
N LEU A 95 56.39 18.41 10.16
CA LEU A 95 57.49 19.12 9.48
C LEU A 95 58.09 20.26 10.33
N TYR A 96 57.51 20.52 11.51
CA TYR A 96 58.07 21.33 12.59
C TYR A 96 58.28 20.42 13.79
#